data_AF-H2KQP7-F1
#
_entry.id   AF-H2KQP7-F1
#
_cell.length_a   1.000
_cell.length_b   1.000
_cell.length_c   1.000
_cell.angle_alpha   90.00
_cell.angle_beta   90.00
_cell.angle_gamma   90.00
#
_symmetry.space_group_name_H-M   'P 1'
#
loop_
_entity.id
_entity.type
_entity.pdbx_description
1 polymer ?
#
loop_
_entity_poly.entity_id
_entity_poly.type
_entity_poly.pdbx_seq_one_letter_code
_entity_poly.pdbx_strand_id
1 'polypeptide(L)'
;MTDQLPVTKSSDLGVIFDSLDTLIRNKETDGLRDALSGEDVQSQMNENVAQFIHWACAWIEKLSNNLDEDILSILHVLLQSMPLQFEVGECLLLLTGQLTQLRTNANVRYLLKPLANCITLTDYTKFARVRPVINEITASLMHQSRVHLEQPKLSKLPKVLEAVIDFYSNVLVNYRFREGHDEGDAFFTANLLFLFAEPLLVLDYTSEFELLFSHSLRLINQSKTTPYALLAKAARLSEHGNERNSEASAENYPCLIFTSLLGILSYVMLHATPKELHNCWPLVFSKAHYINLVHPILNYTLTVRSYPNLKNTEHEKMNALKSPPEVIQKKTISRSLELLQAILHFCLIPLNSTWWSEDHMDYVWLLKKLAIQPISGEMLPEVVTDSISMIDRLFGMSTYSARYRLFCRILDPRQPGEHHGWRGHMITLCKDYLHQAWLECLNAGPTVVASRECEAGEETPCLPFEQRCLGQLAELIFVYPLPSSTDALVDQSSWILAALNMALYILLRCNTICMNRDLFPTSGVTPDVGLAPYRALLRQTNSNSRFDDFFLKPLEKDLNCQITEIQARIHAFEMSLKSAANSSEKNRLNTELTIQRSTLLRLRLLQVTLEHVQKAHRDLCSKVIL
;
A
#
# COMPACT_ATOMS: atom_id res chain seq x y z
N MET A 1 -62.86 -17.42 38.50
CA MET A 1 -63.20 -16.02 38.85
C MET A 1 -61.98 -15.43 39.54
N THR A 2 -61.16 -14.78 38.70
CA THR A 2 -60.53 -13.47 38.87
C THR A 2 -60.17 -12.90 40.26
N ASP A 3 -58.96 -12.32 40.26
CA ASP A 3 -58.45 -11.17 41.04
C ASP A 3 -57.78 -11.52 42.39
N GLN A 4 -56.52 -11.17 42.68
CA GLN A 4 -55.64 -10.11 42.15
C GLN A 4 -54.15 -10.49 42.36
N LEU A 5 -53.33 -10.17 41.34
CA LEU A 5 -51.88 -10.03 41.44
C LEU A 5 -51.51 -8.91 42.44
N PRO A 6 -50.41 -9.04 43.22
CA PRO A 6 -49.84 -7.88 43.88
C PRO A 6 -49.18 -7.01 42.79
N VAL A 7 -49.82 -5.88 42.51
CA VAL A 7 -49.22 -4.77 41.77
C VAL A 7 -48.13 -4.17 42.67
N THR A 8 -46.87 -4.52 42.43
CA THR A 8 -45.74 -3.72 42.88
C THR A 8 -45.74 -2.39 42.14
N LYS A 9 -45.57 -1.31 42.89
CA LYS A 9 -45.83 0.08 42.48
C LYS A 9 -44.84 0.54 41.40
N SER A 10 -45.33 0.80 40.19
CA SER A 10 -44.57 1.52 39.15
C SER A 10 -44.40 3.03 39.44
N SER A 11 -44.97 3.55 40.53
CA SER A 11 -44.95 4.99 40.87
C SER A 11 -43.64 5.46 41.46
N ASP A 12 -42.89 4.60 42.17
CA ASP A 12 -41.77 5.04 43.00
C ASP A 12 -40.47 5.10 42.19
N LEU A 13 -40.31 4.21 41.20
CA LEU A 13 -39.14 4.18 40.31
C LEU A 13 -39.10 5.37 39.33
N GLY A 14 -40.26 5.77 38.78
CA GLY A 14 -40.34 6.93 37.89
C GLY A 14 -39.93 8.23 38.60
N VAL A 15 -40.35 8.39 39.86
CA VAL A 15 -39.98 9.54 40.70
C VAL A 15 -38.47 9.56 40.99
N ILE A 16 -37.86 8.40 41.21
CA ILE A 16 -36.41 8.29 41.40
C ILE A 16 -35.66 8.72 40.13
N PHE A 17 -36.05 8.21 38.96
CA PHE A 17 -35.40 8.63 37.71
C PHE A 17 -35.60 10.11 37.41
N ASP A 18 -36.79 10.67 37.65
CA ASP A 18 -37.04 12.11 37.48
C ASP A 18 -36.16 12.96 38.41
N SER A 19 -35.96 12.50 39.65
CA SER A 19 -35.07 13.15 40.61
C SER A 19 -33.61 13.10 40.15
N LEU A 20 -33.11 11.92 39.75
CA LEU A 20 -31.75 11.74 39.25
C LEU A 20 -31.52 12.53 37.94
N ASP A 21 -32.50 12.54 37.05
CA ASP A 21 -32.49 13.34 35.81
C ASP A 21 -32.39 14.83 36.11
N THR A 22 -33.07 15.31 37.15
CA THR A 22 -33.01 16.72 37.58
C THR A 22 -31.63 17.07 38.10
N LEU A 23 -31.04 16.21 38.93
CA LEU A 23 -29.66 16.39 39.44
C LEU A 23 -28.65 16.43 38.28
N ILE A 24 -28.79 15.55 37.29
CA ILE A 24 -27.94 15.54 36.09
C ILE A 24 -28.11 16.83 35.28
N ARG A 25 -29.34 17.27 35.03
CA ARG A 25 -29.62 18.50 34.26
C ARG A 25 -29.11 19.76 34.96
N ASN A 26 -29.15 19.78 36.28
CA ASN A 26 -28.64 20.88 37.11
C ASN A 26 -27.13 20.82 37.35
N LYS A 27 -26.44 19.77 36.90
CA LYS A 27 -25.01 19.52 37.13
C LYS A 27 -24.62 19.37 38.60
N GLU A 28 -25.52 18.80 39.42
CA GLU A 28 -25.32 18.62 40.86
C GLU A 28 -24.58 17.29 41.13
N THR A 29 -23.25 17.31 41.09
CA THR A 29 -22.40 16.11 41.18
C THR A 29 -22.45 15.40 42.54
N ASP A 30 -22.40 16.17 43.63
CA ASP A 30 -22.40 15.60 44.99
C ASP A 30 -23.79 15.07 45.35
N GLY A 31 -24.84 15.82 45.02
CA GLY A 31 -26.23 15.37 45.16
C GLY A 31 -26.52 14.09 44.39
N LEU A 32 -25.97 13.95 43.17
CA LEU A 32 -26.10 12.73 42.38
C LEU A 32 -25.39 11.53 43.04
N ARG A 33 -24.17 11.71 43.58
CA ARG A 33 -23.45 10.63 44.28
C ARG A 33 -24.18 10.18 45.55
N ASP A 34 -24.67 11.14 46.32
CA ASP A 34 -25.39 10.88 47.56
C ASP A 34 -26.71 10.16 47.26
N ALA A 35 -27.46 10.61 46.25
CA ALA A 35 -28.70 9.96 45.83
C ALA A 35 -28.46 8.51 45.35
N LEU A 36 -27.44 8.28 44.52
CA LEU A 36 -27.10 6.94 44.04
C LEU A 36 -26.64 6.01 45.17
N SER A 37 -26.10 6.55 46.26
CA SER A 37 -25.65 5.79 47.43
C SER A 37 -26.75 5.59 48.49
N GLY A 38 -27.90 6.24 48.33
CA GLY A 38 -29.01 6.17 49.28
C GLY A 38 -29.70 4.81 49.30
N GLU A 39 -30.19 4.39 50.47
CA GLU A 39 -30.82 3.08 50.68
C GLU A 39 -32.02 2.83 49.76
N ASP A 40 -32.86 3.85 49.53
CA ASP A 40 -34.04 3.75 48.66
C ASP A 40 -33.66 3.45 47.21
N VAL A 41 -32.64 4.14 46.69
CA VAL A 41 -32.15 3.95 45.31
C VAL A 41 -31.44 2.60 45.19
N GLN A 42 -30.64 2.20 46.17
CA GLN A 42 -29.99 0.89 46.20
C GLN A 42 -31.02 -0.26 46.24
N SER A 43 -32.08 -0.12 47.04
CA SER A 43 -33.17 -1.11 47.09
C SER A 43 -33.87 -1.23 45.74
N GLN A 44 -34.19 -0.11 45.09
CA GLN A 44 -34.83 -0.12 43.77
C GLN A 44 -33.91 -0.62 42.66
N MET A 45 -32.61 -0.32 42.77
CA MET A 45 -31.60 -0.82 41.84
C MET A 45 -31.50 -2.34 41.91
N ASN A 46 -31.62 -2.95 43.10
CA ASN A 46 -31.63 -4.41 43.25
C ASN A 46 -32.81 -5.09 42.53
N GLU A 47 -33.98 -4.46 42.51
CA GLU A 47 -35.17 -5.00 41.87
C GLU A 47 -35.22 -4.70 40.36
N ASN A 48 -34.55 -3.63 39.90
CA ASN A 48 -34.69 -3.07 38.55
C ASN A 48 -33.35 -2.79 37.84
N VAL A 49 -32.32 -3.61 38.08
CA VAL A 49 -30.95 -3.44 37.54
C VAL A 49 -30.92 -3.09 36.06
N ALA A 50 -31.73 -3.77 35.23
CA ALA A 50 -31.79 -3.54 33.79
C ALA A 50 -32.19 -2.10 33.42
N GLN A 51 -33.12 -1.50 34.16
CA GLN A 51 -33.62 -0.15 33.91
C GLN A 51 -32.60 0.90 34.34
N PHE A 52 -31.91 0.68 35.47
CA PHE A 52 -30.80 1.55 35.90
C PHE A 52 -29.61 1.51 34.94
N ILE A 53 -29.24 0.33 34.43
CA ILE A 53 -28.19 0.20 33.41
C ILE A 53 -28.60 0.94 32.14
N HIS A 54 -29.84 0.76 31.66
CA HIS A 54 -30.34 1.46 30.48
C HIS A 54 -30.36 2.98 30.67
N TRP A 55 -30.85 3.45 31.81
CA TRP A 55 -30.88 4.87 32.19
C TRP A 55 -29.48 5.49 32.18
N ALA A 56 -28.51 4.85 32.83
CA ALA A 56 -27.13 5.33 32.89
C ALA A 56 -26.51 5.40 31.48
N CYS A 57 -26.73 4.38 30.64
CA CYS A 57 -26.22 4.36 29.26
C CYS A 57 -26.84 5.48 28.40
N ALA A 58 -28.14 5.72 28.53
CA ALA A 58 -28.82 6.80 27.80
C ALA A 58 -28.28 8.19 28.18
N TRP A 59 -27.94 8.40 29.46
CA TRP A 59 -27.31 9.64 29.91
C TRP A 59 -25.87 9.77 29.47
N ILE A 60 -25.08 8.69 29.51
CA ILE A 60 -23.71 8.69 28.99
C ILE A 60 -23.67 9.14 27.53
N GLU A 61 -24.58 8.63 26.70
CA GLU A 61 -24.68 9.04 25.30
C GLU A 61 -24.94 10.54 25.17
N LYS A 62 -25.96 11.06 25.87
CA LYS A 62 -26.33 12.48 25.84
C LYS A 62 -25.20 13.40 26.33
N LEU A 63 -24.58 13.05 27.45
CA LEU A 63 -23.55 13.86 28.11
C LEU A 63 -22.22 13.82 27.37
N SER A 64 -21.88 12.70 26.71
CA SER A 64 -20.66 12.58 25.91
C SER A 64 -20.62 13.54 24.71
N ASN A 65 -21.78 13.95 24.20
CA ASN A 65 -21.89 14.95 23.15
C ASN A 65 -21.78 16.38 23.70
N ASN A 66 -22.08 16.59 24.98
CA ASN A 66 -22.06 17.88 25.66
C ASN A 66 -20.78 18.10 26.51
N LEU A 67 -19.84 17.13 26.52
CA LEU A 67 -18.55 17.16 27.22
C LEU A 67 -18.64 17.40 28.74
N ASP A 68 -19.64 16.82 29.41
CA ASP A 68 -19.80 16.92 30.86
C ASP A 68 -19.10 15.76 31.61
N GLU A 69 -17.78 15.90 31.79
CA GLU A 69 -16.90 14.81 32.26
C GLU A 69 -17.16 14.39 33.72
N ASP A 70 -17.62 15.30 34.59
CA ASP A 70 -17.82 14.99 36.02
C ASP A 70 -18.99 14.03 36.25
N ILE A 71 -20.13 14.30 35.61
CA ILE A 71 -21.29 13.40 35.68
C ILE A 71 -21.01 12.10 34.93
N LEU A 72 -20.34 12.16 33.78
CA LEU A 72 -19.90 10.96 33.05
C LEU A 72 -19.06 10.04 33.92
N SER A 73 -18.16 10.60 34.72
CA SER A 73 -17.36 9.82 35.68
C SER A 73 -18.24 9.14 36.73
N ILE A 74 -19.27 9.80 37.25
CA ILE A 74 -20.18 9.21 38.25
C ILE A 74 -20.95 8.03 37.66
N LEU A 75 -21.54 8.22 36.48
CA LEU A 75 -22.29 7.16 35.78
C LEU A 75 -21.39 5.98 35.39
N HIS A 76 -20.15 6.25 34.99
CA HIS A 76 -19.18 5.20 34.68
C HIS A 76 -18.78 4.39 35.92
N VAL A 77 -18.60 5.04 37.08
CA VAL A 77 -18.33 4.36 38.35
C VAL A 77 -19.50 3.47 38.76
N LEU A 78 -20.74 3.97 38.63
CA LEU A 78 -21.95 3.19 38.88
C LEU A 78 -21.98 1.91 38.03
N LEU A 79 -21.72 2.02 36.72
CA LEU A 79 -21.70 0.85 35.83
C LEU A 79 -20.55 -0.12 36.18
N GLN A 80 -19.40 0.38 36.63
CA GLN A 80 -18.27 -0.46 37.04
C GLN A 80 -18.53 -1.23 38.34
N SER A 81 -19.37 -0.72 39.25
CA SER A 81 -19.70 -1.39 40.51
C SER A 81 -20.78 -2.46 40.36
N MET A 82 -21.61 -2.39 39.32
CA MET A 82 -22.70 -3.36 39.08
C MET A 82 -22.24 -4.84 39.13
N PRO A 83 -21.16 -5.25 38.45
CA PRO A 83 -20.72 -6.65 38.45
C PRO A 83 -20.22 -7.15 39.81
N LEU A 84 -19.95 -6.24 40.76
CA LEU A 84 -19.52 -6.56 42.12
C LEU A 84 -20.72 -6.73 43.07
N GLN A 85 -21.88 -6.19 42.70
CA GLN A 85 -23.08 -6.14 43.52
C GLN A 85 -24.15 -7.16 43.07
N PHE A 86 -24.13 -7.54 41.79
CA PHE A 86 -25.16 -8.35 41.14
C PHE A 86 -24.62 -9.64 40.49
N GLU A 87 -25.51 -10.53 40.02
CA GLU A 87 -25.08 -11.74 39.31
C GLU A 87 -24.34 -11.36 38.02
N VAL A 88 -23.07 -11.74 37.96
CA VAL A 88 -22.14 -11.33 36.91
C VAL A 88 -22.61 -11.74 35.51
N GLY A 89 -23.28 -12.90 35.38
CA GLY A 89 -23.84 -13.37 34.12
C GLY A 89 -24.95 -12.51 33.54
N GLU A 90 -25.82 -12.00 34.40
CA GLU A 90 -26.91 -11.09 34.10
C GLU A 90 -26.37 -9.71 33.76
N CYS A 91 -25.43 -9.18 34.56
CA CYS A 91 -24.73 -7.94 34.24
C CYS A 91 -24.04 -8.01 32.87
N LEU A 92 -23.35 -9.11 32.56
CA LEU A 92 -22.73 -9.33 31.25
C LEU A 92 -23.76 -9.27 30.12
N LEU A 93 -24.91 -9.92 30.27
CA LEU A 93 -25.99 -9.92 29.28
C LEU A 93 -26.59 -8.52 29.09
N LEU A 94 -26.90 -7.83 30.18
CA LEU A 94 -27.54 -6.50 30.15
C LEU A 94 -26.61 -5.46 29.52
N LEU A 95 -25.34 -5.42 29.93
CA LEU A 95 -24.35 -4.49 29.38
C LEU A 95 -24.06 -4.78 27.90
N THR A 96 -23.97 -6.05 27.52
CA THR A 96 -23.83 -6.45 26.09
C THR A 96 -25.06 -6.04 25.29
N GLY A 97 -26.26 -6.21 25.87
CA GLY A 97 -27.51 -5.74 25.30
C GLY A 97 -27.50 -4.23 25.03
N GLN A 98 -27.07 -3.41 25.99
CA GLN A 98 -26.95 -1.97 25.78
C GLN A 98 -25.93 -1.59 24.70
N LEU A 99 -24.78 -2.27 24.67
CA LEU A 99 -23.76 -2.05 23.64
C LEU A 99 -24.33 -2.30 22.23
N THR A 100 -25.07 -3.41 22.05
CA THR A 100 -25.68 -3.79 20.76
C THR A 100 -26.89 -2.94 20.36
N GLN A 101 -27.66 -2.41 21.31
CA GLN A 101 -28.85 -1.60 21.05
C GLN A 101 -28.50 -0.16 20.68
N LEU A 102 -27.61 0.48 21.44
CA LEU A 102 -27.32 1.91 21.28
C LEU A 102 -26.27 2.17 20.19
N ARG A 103 -25.29 1.25 20.00
CA ARG A 103 -24.26 1.31 18.93
C ARG A 103 -23.54 2.65 18.78
N THR A 104 -23.37 3.39 19.87
CA THR A 104 -22.65 4.68 19.85
C THR A 104 -21.22 4.51 20.34
N ASN A 105 -20.29 5.31 19.80
CA ASN A 105 -18.89 5.29 20.23
C ASN A 105 -18.72 5.66 21.71
N ALA A 106 -19.62 6.48 22.26
CA ALA A 106 -19.62 6.83 23.67
C ALA A 106 -19.90 5.60 24.53
N ASN A 107 -20.96 4.86 24.20
CA ASN A 107 -21.32 3.65 24.92
C ASN A 107 -20.27 2.55 24.77
N VAL A 108 -19.63 2.42 23.59
CA VAL A 108 -18.45 1.55 23.44
C VAL A 108 -17.37 1.94 24.46
N ARG A 109 -16.96 3.21 24.53
CA ARG A 109 -15.90 3.64 25.45
C ARG A 109 -16.21 3.37 26.92
N TYR A 110 -17.43 3.69 27.36
CA TYR A 110 -17.80 3.64 28.78
C TYR A 110 -18.30 2.27 29.27
N LEU A 111 -18.75 1.39 28.36
CA LEU A 111 -19.22 0.04 28.75
C LEU A 111 -18.11 -1.01 28.76
N LEU A 112 -17.00 -0.77 28.06
CA LEU A 112 -15.94 -1.76 27.94
C LEU A 112 -15.30 -2.13 29.28
N LYS A 113 -14.99 -1.16 30.15
CA LYS A 113 -14.39 -1.47 31.46
C LYS A 113 -15.34 -2.28 32.37
N PRO A 114 -16.62 -1.91 32.54
CA PRO A 114 -17.61 -2.78 33.19
C PRO A 114 -17.70 -4.19 32.57
N LEU A 115 -17.68 -4.29 31.24
CA LEU A 115 -17.71 -5.58 30.54
C LEU A 115 -16.46 -6.42 30.81
N ALA A 116 -15.27 -5.81 30.85
CA ALA A 116 -14.03 -6.51 31.21
C ALA A 116 -14.09 -7.09 32.62
N ASN A 117 -14.65 -6.34 33.58
CA ASN A 117 -14.89 -6.83 34.94
C ASN A 117 -15.83 -8.04 34.94
N CYS A 118 -16.94 -8.00 34.19
CA CYS A 118 -17.82 -9.16 34.05
C CYS A 118 -17.10 -10.38 33.48
N ILE A 119 -16.30 -10.20 32.43
CA ILE A 119 -15.58 -11.31 31.77
C ILE A 119 -14.59 -11.96 32.73
N THR A 120 -13.81 -11.15 33.43
CA THR A 120 -12.81 -11.64 34.40
C THR A 120 -13.45 -12.32 35.60
N LEU A 121 -14.55 -11.78 36.14
CA LEU A 121 -15.28 -12.36 37.27
C LEU A 121 -16.04 -13.66 36.92
N THR A 122 -16.38 -13.89 35.64
CA THR A 122 -16.98 -15.16 35.19
C THR A 122 -15.94 -16.25 34.86
N ASP A 123 -14.65 -15.98 35.10
CA ASP A 123 -13.52 -16.87 34.79
C ASP A 123 -13.59 -17.44 33.36
N TYR A 124 -14.01 -16.60 32.40
CA TYR A 124 -14.08 -16.93 30.97
C TYR A 124 -15.03 -18.10 30.60
N THR A 125 -15.76 -18.67 31.56
CA THR A 125 -16.66 -19.83 31.39
C THR A 125 -17.84 -19.54 30.44
N LYS A 126 -18.23 -18.27 30.30
CA LYS A 126 -19.34 -17.80 29.46
C LYS A 126 -18.86 -17.21 28.13
N PHE A 127 -17.84 -17.81 27.49
CA PHE A 127 -17.19 -17.32 26.28
C PHE A 127 -18.14 -16.94 25.12
N ALA A 128 -19.21 -17.72 24.92
CA ALA A 128 -20.24 -17.43 23.92
C ALA A 128 -20.91 -16.05 24.10
N ARG A 129 -20.95 -15.53 25.33
CA ARG A 129 -21.50 -14.20 25.67
C ARG A 129 -20.49 -13.07 25.47
N VAL A 130 -19.21 -13.37 25.30
CA VAL A 130 -18.14 -12.39 25.03
C VAL A 130 -18.07 -12.04 23.54
N ARG A 131 -18.34 -13.01 22.67
CA ARG A 131 -18.29 -12.83 21.21
C ARG A 131 -19.09 -11.63 20.70
N PRO A 132 -20.34 -11.37 21.14
CA PRO A 132 -21.10 -10.19 20.70
C PRO A 132 -20.43 -8.87 21.09
N VAL A 133 -19.79 -8.79 22.26
CA VAL A 133 -19.04 -7.59 22.70
C VAL A 133 -17.92 -7.28 21.71
N ILE A 134 -17.13 -8.29 21.36
CA ILE A 134 -16.01 -8.15 20.43
C ILE A 134 -16.46 -7.80 19.01
N ASN A 135 -17.59 -8.36 18.57
CA ASN A 135 -18.18 -8.00 17.28
C ASN A 135 -18.55 -6.51 17.21
N GLU A 136 -19.13 -5.96 18.28
CA GLU A 136 -19.46 -4.52 18.36
C GLU A 136 -18.20 -3.65 18.45
N ILE A 137 -17.17 -4.07 19.19
CA ILE A 137 -15.86 -3.40 19.19
C ILE A 137 -15.30 -3.34 17.76
N THR A 138 -15.28 -4.48 17.06
CA THR A 138 -14.76 -4.59 15.69
C THR A 138 -15.54 -3.68 14.75
N ALA A 139 -16.87 -3.71 14.80
CA ALA A 139 -17.72 -2.86 13.97
C ALA A 139 -17.49 -1.36 14.24
N SER A 140 -17.36 -0.96 15.52
CA SER A 140 -17.08 0.43 15.91
C SER A 140 -15.71 0.89 15.40
N LEU A 141 -14.67 0.07 15.57
CA LEU A 141 -13.32 0.36 15.10
C LEU A 141 -13.26 0.47 13.57
N MET A 142 -13.89 -0.44 12.83
CA MET A 142 -13.99 -0.36 11.36
C MET A 142 -14.67 0.94 10.92
N HIS A 143 -15.79 1.30 11.56
CA HIS A 143 -16.51 2.53 11.25
C HIS A 143 -15.63 3.77 11.52
N GLN A 144 -14.98 3.83 12.68
CA GLN A 144 -14.11 4.95 13.05
C GLN A 144 -12.84 5.06 12.21
N SER A 145 -12.30 3.93 11.73
CA SER A 145 -11.16 3.91 10.81
C SER A 145 -11.50 4.58 9.48
N ARG A 146 -12.70 4.33 8.96
CA ARG A 146 -13.20 4.99 7.73
C ARG A 146 -13.43 6.49 7.95
N VAL A 147 -14.09 6.86 9.06
CA VAL A 147 -14.28 8.25 9.42
C VAL A 147 -12.94 8.96 9.61
N HIS A 148 -11.92 8.31 10.16
CA HIS A 148 -10.58 8.89 10.31
C HIS A 148 -9.93 9.21 8.97
N LEU A 149 -10.03 8.31 7.99
CA LEU A 149 -9.46 8.53 6.66
C LEU A 149 -10.19 9.60 5.86
N GLU A 150 -11.52 9.68 5.98
CA GLU A 150 -12.34 10.64 5.21
C GLU A 150 -12.41 12.02 5.91
N GLN A 151 -12.50 12.03 7.24
CA GLN A 151 -12.74 13.21 8.07
C GLN A 151 -11.96 13.12 9.40
N PRO A 152 -10.62 13.27 9.39
CA PRO A 152 -9.77 13.03 10.57
C PRO A 152 -10.21 13.80 11.82
N LYS A 153 -10.62 15.07 11.64
CA LYS A 153 -11.05 15.97 12.72
C LYS A 153 -12.34 15.54 13.42
N LEU A 154 -13.15 14.71 12.78
CA LEU A 154 -14.43 14.22 13.32
C LEU A 154 -14.30 12.80 13.89
N SER A 155 -13.17 12.14 13.68
CA SER A 155 -12.93 10.79 14.16
C SER A 155 -12.68 10.76 15.66
N LYS A 156 -13.33 9.82 16.34
CA LYS A 156 -13.06 9.47 17.74
C LYS A 156 -12.16 8.24 17.85
N LEU A 157 -11.54 7.80 16.75
CA LEU A 157 -10.76 6.57 16.67
C LEU A 157 -9.70 6.43 17.77
N PRO A 158 -8.82 7.43 18.06
CA PRO A 158 -7.79 7.27 19.09
C PRO A 158 -8.39 6.98 20.48
N LYS A 159 -9.43 7.73 20.85
CA LYS A 159 -10.13 7.57 22.13
C LYS A 159 -10.90 6.25 22.26
N VAL A 160 -11.42 5.73 21.16
CA VAL A 160 -12.07 4.41 21.12
C VAL A 160 -11.03 3.31 21.21
N LEU A 161 -9.91 3.46 20.49
CA LEU A 161 -8.82 2.49 20.49
C LEU A 161 -8.16 2.37 21.86
N GLU A 162 -7.94 3.49 22.55
CA GLU A 162 -7.47 3.52 23.94
C GLU A 162 -8.37 2.69 24.86
N ALA A 163 -9.69 2.92 24.83
CA ALA A 163 -10.65 2.15 25.63
C ALA A 163 -10.66 0.65 25.29
N VAL A 164 -10.44 0.30 24.02
CA VAL A 164 -10.35 -1.10 23.57
C VAL A 164 -9.04 -1.76 24.03
N ILE A 165 -7.91 -1.04 24.00
CA ILE A 165 -6.63 -1.51 24.51
C ILE A 165 -6.75 -1.75 26.02
N ASP A 166 -7.37 -0.84 26.77
CA ASP A 166 -7.63 -1.00 28.20
C ASP A 166 -8.55 -2.19 28.48
N PHE A 167 -9.58 -2.38 27.66
CA PHE A 167 -10.44 -3.56 27.74
C PHE A 167 -9.65 -4.86 27.62
N TYR A 168 -8.85 -5.01 26.56
CA TYR A 168 -8.02 -6.21 26.38
C TYR A 168 -6.98 -6.36 27.49
N SER A 169 -6.39 -5.26 27.95
CA SER A 169 -5.45 -5.28 29.08
C SER A 169 -6.11 -5.89 30.31
N ASN A 170 -7.30 -5.40 30.70
CA ASN A 170 -8.04 -5.91 31.85
C ASN A 170 -8.49 -7.37 31.67
N VAL A 171 -8.98 -7.73 30.48
CA VAL A 171 -9.40 -9.10 30.18
C VAL A 171 -8.23 -10.08 30.23
N LEU A 172 -7.06 -9.69 29.73
CA LEU A 172 -5.89 -10.57 29.62
C LEU A 172 -5.04 -10.66 30.88
N VAL A 173 -5.15 -9.73 31.85
CA VAL A 173 -4.40 -9.79 33.12
C VAL A 173 -4.50 -11.16 33.80
N ASN A 174 -5.69 -11.76 33.81
CA ASN A 174 -5.95 -13.05 34.45
C ASN A 174 -6.15 -14.20 33.45
N TYR A 175 -6.10 -13.94 32.15
CA TYR A 175 -6.26 -14.98 31.13
C TYR A 175 -4.92 -15.68 30.91
N ARG A 176 -4.90 -17.01 31.11
CA ARG A 176 -3.71 -17.82 30.84
C ARG A 176 -3.92 -18.63 29.57
N PHE A 177 -3.18 -18.28 28.52
CA PHE A 177 -3.04 -19.11 27.33
C PHE A 177 -2.42 -20.47 27.74
N ARG A 178 -3.09 -21.59 27.42
CA ARG A 178 -2.69 -22.95 27.82
C ARG A 178 -2.80 -23.93 26.65
N GLU A 179 -2.04 -25.03 26.71
CA GLU A 179 -2.27 -26.17 25.82
C GLU A 179 -3.64 -26.80 26.14
N GLY A 180 -4.59 -26.77 25.19
CA GLY A 180 -5.94 -27.34 25.33
C GLY A 180 -7.13 -26.36 25.28
N HIS A 181 -6.91 -25.04 25.27
CA HIS A 181 -7.96 -24.00 25.09
C HIS A 181 -7.95 -23.39 23.68
N ASP A 182 -7.90 -24.23 22.64
CA ASP A 182 -7.50 -23.76 21.30
C ASP A 182 -8.48 -22.75 20.66
N GLU A 183 -9.79 -22.84 20.92
CA GLU A 183 -10.77 -21.92 20.34
C GLU A 183 -10.71 -20.51 20.96
N GLY A 184 -10.59 -20.42 22.28
CA GLY A 184 -10.50 -19.15 23.01
C GLY A 184 -9.18 -18.42 22.75
N ASP A 185 -8.07 -19.16 22.75
CA ASP A 185 -6.74 -18.64 22.46
C ASP A 185 -6.66 -18.09 21.03
N ALA A 186 -7.18 -18.85 20.05
CA ALA A 186 -7.23 -18.42 18.65
C ALA A 186 -8.10 -17.17 18.47
N PHE A 187 -9.26 -17.13 19.11
CA PHE A 187 -10.16 -16.00 19.07
C PHE A 187 -9.52 -14.72 19.61
N PHE A 188 -8.93 -14.74 20.82
CA PHE A 188 -8.27 -13.54 21.35
C PHE A 188 -7.08 -13.10 20.50
N THR A 189 -6.28 -14.05 20.00
CA THR A 189 -5.16 -13.76 19.11
C THR A 189 -5.62 -13.05 17.83
N ALA A 190 -6.69 -13.53 17.19
CA ALA A 190 -7.25 -12.92 15.98
C ALA A 190 -7.75 -11.49 16.22
N ASN A 191 -8.37 -11.24 17.36
CA ASN A 191 -8.88 -9.91 17.70
C ASN A 191 -7.78 -8.91 18.08
N LEU A 192 -6.71 -9.36 18.74
CA LEU A 192 -5.53 -8.53 18.98
C LEU A 192 -4.81 -8.20 17.66
N LEU A 193 -4.72 -9.16 16.74
CA LEU A 193 -4.19 -8.91 15.39
C LEU A 193 -5.04 -7.86 14.65
N PHE A 194 -6.37 -7.90 14.78
CA PHE A 194 -7.26 -6.94 14.13
C PHE A 194 -6.93 -5.48 14.48
N LEU A 195 -6.47 -5.20 15.71
CA LEU A 195 -6.03 -3.85 16.10
C LEU A 195 -4.95 -3.28 15.17
N PHE A 196 -4.04 -4.14 14.69
CA PHE A 196 -2.96 -3.76 13.77
C PHE A 196 -3.38 -3.73 12.30
N ALA A 197 -4.42 -4.46 11.90
CA ALA A 197 -4.82 -4.56 10.50
C ALA A 197 -5.51 -3.32 9.96
N GLU A 198 -6.36 -2.69 10.77
CA GLU A 198 -7.22 -1.61 10.29
C GLU A 198 -7.12 -0.36 11.17
N PRO A 199 -7.40 -0.41 12.48
CA PRO A 199 -7.38 0.78 13.35
C PRO A 199 -6.01 1.46 13.42
N LEU A 200 -4.96 0.68 13.68
CA LEU A 200 -3.60 1.22 13.78
C LEU A 200 -2.98 1.49 12.40
N LEU A 201 -3.40 0.79 11.34
CA LEU A 201 -2.88 1.01 10.00
C LEU A 201 -3.20 2.42 9.48
N VAL A 202 -4.41 2.91 9.79
CA VAL A 202 -4.90 4.21 9.32
C VAL A 202 -4.40 5.39 10.15
N LEU A 203 -3.92 5.16 11.37
CA LEU A 203 -3.28 6.18 12.18
C LEU A 203 -1.86 6.43 11.64
N ASP A 204 -1.50 7.70 11.51
CA ASP A 204 -0.11 8.07 11.23
C ASP A 204 0.73 7.96 12.50
N TYR A 205 1.97 7.53 12.37
CA TYR A 205 2.87 7.43 13.52
C TYR A 205 3.27 8.82 13.98
N THR A 206 2.61 9.31 15.03
CA THR A 206 2.92 10.55 15.72
C THR A 206 3.23 10.28 17.19
N SER A 207 3.90 11.22 17.87
CA SER A 207 4.15 11.14 19.31
C SER A 207 2.85 11.00 20.13
N GLU A 208 1.71 11.42 19.58
CA GLU A 208 0.40 11.29 20.20
C GLU A 208 -0.07 9.82 20.26
N PHE A 209 0.25 9.02 19.23
CA PHE A 209 -0.26 7.65 19.10
C PHE A 209 0.78 6.56 19.44
N GLU A 210 2.04 6.92 19.69
CA GLU A 210 3.13 6.00 20.05
C GLU A 210 2.73 5.03 21.18
N LEU A 211 2.08 5.54 22.22
CA LEU A 211 1.59 4.73 23.35
C LEU A 211 0.58 3.66 22.91
N LEU A 212 -0.32 3.97 21.96
CA LEU A 212 -1.32 3.03 21.46
C LEU A 212 -0.66 1.86 20.71
N PHE A 213 0.34 2.14 19.88
CA PHE A 213 1.10 1.09 19.17
C PHE A 213 1.89 0.22 20.14
N SER A 214 2.62 0.84 21.08
CA SER A 214 3.46 0.12 22.05
C SER A 214 2.61 -0.78 22.97
N HIS A 215 1.47 -0.31 23.47
CA HIS A 215 0.57 -1.09 24.30
C HIS A 215 -0.07 -2.23 23.52
N SER A 216 -0.53 -1.97 22.29
CA SER A 216 -1.08 -3.01 21.42
C SER A 216 -0.06 -4.12 21.14
N LEU A 217 1.21 -3.76 20.92
CA LEU A 217 2.29 -4.72 20.70
C LEU A 217 2.53 -5.61 21.93
N ARG A 218 2.48 -5.03 23.14
CA ARG A 218 2.60 -5.79 24.39
C ARG A 218 1.44 -6.76 24.59
N LEU A 219 0.21 -6.36 24.27
CA LEU A 219 -0.96 -7.22 24.38
C LEU A 219 -0.86 -8.44 23.47
N ILE A 220 -0.52 -8.24 22.19
CA ILE A 220 -0.35 -9.37 21.26
C ILE A 220 0.81 -10.28 21.68
N ASN A 221 1.84 -9.76 22.33
CA ASN A 221 2.93 -10.57 22.87
C ASN A 221 2.52 -11.48 24.04
N GLN A 222 1.39 -11.21 24.70
CA GLN A 222 0.84 -12.11 25.72
C GLN A 222 0.14 -13.33 25.11
N SER A 223 -0.17 -13.31 23.81
CA SER A 223 -0.86 -14.41 23.14
C SER A 223 0.01 -15.66 22.98
N LYS A 224 -0.64 -16.82 22.80
CA LYS A 224 0.02 -18.12 22.59
C LYS A 224 1.01 -18.09 21.43
N THR A 225 0.73 -17.30 20.39
CA THR A 225 1.60 -17.18 19.21
C THR A 225 2.14 -15.75 19.15
N THR A 226 3.39 -15.56 19.56
CA THR A 226 4.01 -14.23 19.57
C THR A 226 4.00 -13.60 18.16
N PRO A 227 4.02 -12.26 18.05
CA PRO A 227 4.08 -11.57 16.75
C PRO A 227 5.18 -12.12 15.85
N TYR A 228 6.36 -12.39 16.41
CA TYR A 228 7.47 -12.97 15.68
C TYR A 228 7.17 -14.41 15.19
N ALA A 229 6.56 -15.25 16.01
CA ALA A 229 6.20 -16.61 15.60
C ALA A 229 5.16 -16.61 14.48
N LEU A 230 4.20 -15.67 14.51
CA LEU A 230 3.23 -15.46 13.44
C LEU A 230 3.92 -15.05 12.12
N LEU A 231 4.86 -14.10 12.19
CA LEU A 231 5.65 -13.68 11.03
C LEU A 231 6.49 -14.81 10.46
N ALA A 232 7.21 -15.56 11.31
CA ALA A 232 8.04 -16.69 10.89
C ALA A 232 7.20 -17.84 10.30
N LYS A 233 5.95 -18.00 10.75
CA LYS A 233 4.99 -18.95 10.16
C LYS A 233 4.50 -18.45 8.80
N ALA A 234 4.12 -17.18 8.69
CA ALA A 234 3.70 -16.57 7.43
C ALA A 234 4.80 -16.61 6.37
N ALA A 235 6.05 -16.36 6.77
CA ALA A 235 7.19 -16.41 5.86
C ALA A 235 7.44 -17.84 5.32
N ARG A 236 7.42 -18.85 6.19
CA ARG A 236 7.58 -20.26 5.80
C ARG A 236 6.47 -20.77 4.86
N LEU A 237 5.24 -20.30 5.06
CA LEU A 237 4.10 -20.64 4.20
C LEU A 237 4.30 -20.11 2.75
N SER A 238 5.01 -19.00 2.59
CA SER A 238 5.34 -18.43 1.27
C SER A 238 6.46 -19.20 0.56
N GLU A 239 7.47 -19.68 1.30
CA GLU A 239 8.60 -20.44 0.73
C GLU A 239 8.19 -21.81 0.18
N HIS A 240 7.15 -22.44 0.74
CA HIS A 240 6.69 -23.79 0.37
C HIS A 240 5.41 -23.79 -0.50
N GLY A 241 4.89 -22.62 -0.85
CA GLY A 241 3.63 -22.45 -1.60
C GLY A 241 3.68 -22.90 -3.07
N ASN A 242 4.86 -23.22 -3.61
CA ASN A 242 5.02 -23.79 -4.96
C ASN A 242 4.95 -25.33 -4.99
N GLU A 243 4.91 -26.00 -3.84
CA GLU A 243 4.78 -27.47 -3.77
C GLU A 243 3.38 -27.87 -3.30
N ARG A 244 2.45 -28.03 -4.24
CA ARG A 244 1.36 -29.04 -4.30
C ARG A 244 0.51 -29.36 -3.05
N ASN A 245 0.54 -28.58 -1.97
CA ASN A 245 -0.30 -28.82 -0.80
C ASN A 245 -1.48 -27.85 -0.79
N SER A 246 -2.43 -28.13 -1.68
CA SER A 246 -3.77 -27.54 -1.75
C SER A 246 -4.68 -27.90 -0.56
N GLU A 247 -4.13 -28.45 0.54
CA GLU A 247 -4.89 -28.79 1.76
C GLU A 247 -4.68 -27.80 2.91
N ALA A 248 -3.79 -26.79 2.76
CA ALA A 248 -3.72 -25.66 3.68
C ALA A 248 -4.66 -24.49 3.28
N SER A 249 -5.55 -24.72 2.32
CA SER A 249 -6.56 -23.77 1.85
C SER A 249 -7.88 -23.95 2.60
N ALA A 250 -7.91 -23.69 3.90
CA ALA A 250 -9.19 -23.56 4.61
C ALA A 250 -8.95 -22.85 5.94
N GLU A 251 -8.92 -21.52 5.92
CA GLU A 251 -9.48 -20.66 6.96
C GLU A 251 -9.25 -19.19 6.58
N ASN A 252 -10.26 -18.35 6.76
CA ASN A 252 -10.42 -16.97 6.26
C ASN A 252 -9.45 -15.89 6.82
N TYR A 253 -8.19 -16.24 7.03
CA TYR A 253 -7.23 -15.44 7.80
C TYR A 253 -6.10 -14.72 7.03
N PRO A 254 -5.76 -14.99 5.75
CA PRO A 254 -4.58 -14.35 5.14
C PRO A 254 -4.67 -12.82 5.12
N CYS A 255 -5.81 -12.26 4.74
CA CYS A 255 -5.97 -10.82 4.57
C CYS A 255 -5.81 -10.06 5.90
N LEU A 256 -6.44 -10.55 6.96
CA LEU A 256 -6.29 -9.99 8.31
C LEU A 256 -4.85 -10.12 8.77
N ILE A 257 -4.30 -11.35 8.74
CA ILE A 257 -2.95 -11.64 9.22
C ILE A 257 -1.91 -10.78 8.48
N PHE A 258 -1.85 -10.82 7.15
CA PHE A 258 -0.83 -10.06 6.41
C PHE A 258 -0.97 -8.54 6.60
N THR A 259 -2.19 -8.00 6.73
CA THR A 259 -2.37 -6.57 7.00
C THR A 259 -1.96 -6.21 8.44
N SER A 260 -2.29 -7.05 9.43
CA SER A 260 -1.81 -6.90 10.81
C SER A 260 -0.29 -6.96 10.89
N LEU A 261 0.31 -7.93 10.20
CA LEU A 261 1.74 -8.15 10.18
C LEU A 261 2.46 -6.98 9.49
N LEU A 262 1.87 -6.39 8.43
CA LEU A 262 2.34 -5.14 7.86
C LEU A 262 2.34 -4.02 8.91
N GLY A 263 1.22 -3.82 9.62
CA GLY A 263 1.14 -2.80 10.68
C GLY A 263 2.19 -2.98 11.77
N ILE A 264 2.35 -4.22 12.26
CA ILE A 264 3.36 -4.58 13.28
C ILE A 264 4.77 -4.30 12.75
N LEU A 265 5.12 -4.78 11.56
CA LEU A 265 6.46 -4.59 11.00
C LEU A 265 6.76 -3.13 10.71
N SER A 266 5.80 -2.36 10.20
CA SER A 266 5.95 -0.93 10.01
C SER A 266 6.26 -0.24 11.33
N TYR A 267 5.51 -0.51 12.41
CA TYR A 267 5.82 0.06 13.72
C TYR A 267 7.22 -0.35 14.19
N VAL A 268 7.51 -1.65 14.17
CA VAL A 268 8.77 -2.20 14.71
C VAL A 268 9.99 -1.69 13.95
N MET A 269 9.92 -1.59 12.61
CA MET A 269 11.08 -1.23 11.79
C MET A 269 11.27 0.28 11.61
N LEU A 270 10.18 1.05 11.59
CA LEU A 270 10.25 2.49 11.29
C LEU A 270 10.22 3.37 12.55
N HIS A 271 9.64 2.90 13.66
CA HIS A 271 9.25 3.78 14.75
C HIS A 271 9.63 3.27 16.15
N ALA A 272 9.58 1.97 16.39
CA ALA A 272 9.74 1.43 17.74
C ALA A 272 11.14 1.66 18.32
N THR A 273 11.18 2.06 19.58
CA THR A 273 12.40 2.20 20.36
C THR A 273 12.84 0.85 20.94
N PRO A 274 14.14 0.66 21.25
CA PRO A 274 14.62 -0.57 21.87
C PRO A 274 13.92 -0.93 23.19
N LYS A 275 13.47 0.07 23.95
CA LYS A 275 12.73 -0.13 25.21
C LYS A 275 11.36 -0.75 24.99
N GLU A 276 10.67 -0.33 23.93
CA GLU A 276 9.34 -0.85 23.59
C GLU A 276 9.39 -2.29 23.04
N LEU A 277 10.49 -2.65 22.39
CA LEU A 277 10.72 -3.97 21.83
C LEU A 277 11.22 -5.01 22.85
N HIS A 278 11.60 -4.59 24.06
CA HIS A 278 12.12 -5.48 25.09
C HIS A 278 11.14 -6.63 25.37
N ASN A 279 11.62 -7.88 25.25
CA ASN A 279 10.86 -9.13 25.46
C ASN A 279 9.71 -9.37 24.45
N CYS A 280 9.50 -8.47 23.48
CA CYS A 280 8.44 -8.57 22.48
C CYS A 280 8.98 -8.86 21.08
N TRP A 281 10.22 -8.47 20.80
CA TRP A 281 10.86 -8.64 19.50
C TRP A 281 12.31 -9.09 19.64
N PRO A 282 12.80 -10.02 18.80
CA PRO A 282 14.21 -10.38 18.84
C PRO A 282 15.09 -9.21 18.37
N LEU A 283 16.11 -8.86 19.15
CA LEU A 283 16.93 -7.66 18.91
C LEU A 283 18.11 -7.89 17.96
N VAL A 284 18.39 -9.15 17.59
CA VAL A 284 19.53 -9.51 16.74
C VAL A 284 19.03 -10.27 15.52
N PHE A 285 19.01 -9.59 14.38
CA PHE A 285 18.78 -10.22 13.08
C PHE A 285 19.85 -9.81 12.10
N SER A 286 20.21 -10.73 11.21
CA SER A 286 20.96 -10.37 10.02
C SER A 286 20.05 -9.58 9.07
N LYS A 287 20.64 -8.74 8.22
CA LYS A 287 19.92 -8.03 7.16
C LYS A 287 19.11 -8.98 6.27
N ALA A 288 19.69 -10.14 5.94
CA ALA A 288 19.04 -11.19 5.16
C ALA A 288 17.79 -11.74 5.85
N HIS A 289 17.83 -11.94 7.17
CA HIS A 289 16.67 -12.43 7.92
C HIS A 289 15.49 -11.46 7.87
N TYR A 290 15.76 -10.15 7.97
CA TYR A 290 14.70 -9.13 7.85
C TYR A 290 14.07 -9.11 6.46
N ILE A 291 14.88 -9.21 5.41
CA ILE A 291 14.37 -9.26 4.02
C ILE A 291 13.44 -10.45 3.86
N ASN A 292 13.86 -11.64 4.28
CA ASN A 292 13.07 -12.87 4.14
C ASN A 292 11.77 -12.81 4.97
N LEU A 293 11.80 -12.18 6.15
CA LEU A 293 10.62 -12.04 6.99
C LEU A 293 9.56 -11.13 6.35
N VAL A 294 10.00 -10.04 5.73
CA VAL A 294 9.10 -9.01 5.21
C VAL A 294 8.66 -9.31 3.78
N HIS A 295 9.49 -10.01 3.00
CA HIS A 295 9.24 -10.24 1.58
C HIS A 295 7.85 -10.82 1.28
N PRO A 296 7.41 -11.92 1.94
CA PRO A 296 6.08 -12.50 1.74
C PRO A 296 4.93 -11.54 2.07
N ILE A 297 5.12 -10.69 3.08
CA ILE A 297 4.10 -9.74 3.53
C ILE A 297 3.96 -8.62 2.51
N LEU A 298 5.08 -8.05 2.04
CA LEU A 298 5.06 -7.05 0.98
C LEU A 298 4.52 -7.61 -0.33
N ASN A 299 4.91 -8.83 -0.70
CA ASN A 299 4.40 -9.48 -1.91
C ASN A 299 2.88 -9.62 -1.82
N TYR A 300 2.35 -10.11 -0.69
CA TYR A 300 0.91 -10.20 -0.46
C TYR A 300 0.20 -8.83 -0.49
N THR A 301 0.69 -7.85 0.26
CA THR A 301 -0.01 -6.55 0.43
C THR A 301 0.06 -5.67 -0.81
N LEU A 302 1.10 -5.83 -1.63
CA LEU A 302 1.22 -5.20 -2.96
C LEU A 302 0.47 -5.98 -4.06
N THR A 303 0.13 -7.26 -3.84
CA THR A 303 -0.61 -8.10 -4.81
C THR A 303 -2.13 -8.01 -4.64
N VAL A 304 -2.63 -8.23 -3.42
CA VAL A 304 -4.04 -8.57 -3.13
C VAL A 304 -5.00 -7.39 -3.26
N ARG A 305 -4.51 -6.16 -3.44
CA ARG A 305 -5.35 -4.95 -3.42
C ARG A 305 -5.16 -4.03 -4.62
N SER A 306 -4.50 -4.53 -5.67
CA SER A 306 -4.23 -3.79 -6.91
C SER A 306 -5.33 -3.97 -7.98
N TYR A 307 -6.44 -4.67 -7.65
CA TYR A 307 -7.49 -5.04 -8.60
C TYR A 307 -8.90 -4.89 -8.02
N PRO A 308 -9.77 -4.08 -8.66
CA PRO A 308 -11.22 -4.18 -8.52
C PRO A 308 -11.84 -5.34 -9.35
N ASN A 309 -11.06 -5.99 -10.23
CA ASN A 309 -11.58 -6.91 -11.27
C ASN A 309 -11.20 -8.39 -11.12
N LEU A 310 -10.57 -8.82 -10.03
CA LEU A 310 -10.55 -10.26 -9.71
C LEU A 310 -11.98 -10.65 -9.34
N LYS A 311 -12.65 -11.37 -10.26
CA LYS A 311 -13.90 -12.05 -9.96
C LYS A 311 -13.64 -12.86 -8.70
N ASN A 312 -14.22 -12.43 -7.57
CA ASN A 312 -14.23 -13.20 -6.34
C ASN A 312 -14.52 -14.66 -6.72
N THR A 313 -13.56 -15.54 -6.47
CA THR A 313 -13.78 -16.97 -6.61
C THR A 313 -14.97 -17.33 -5.72
N GLU A 314 -15.78 -18.33 -6.08
CA GLU A 314 -17.01 -18.62 -5.31
C GLU A 314 -16.74 -18.89 -3.82
N HIS A 315 -15.51 -19.27 -3.45
CA HIS A 315 -15.03 -19.36 -2.07
C HIS A 315 -14.92 -17.99 -1.36
N GLU A 316 -14.49 -16.93 -2.03
CA GLU A 316 -14.41 -15.57 -1.46
C GLU A 316 -15.80 -14.92 -1.28
N LYS A 317 -16.81 -15.41 -2.01
CA LYS A 317 -18.21 -14.99 -1.81
C LYS A 317 -18.85 -15.60 -0.57
N MET A 318 -18.37 -16.76 -0.10
CA MET A 318 -18.92 -17.42 1.10
C MET A 318 -18.48 -16.77 2.42
N ASN A 319 -17.39 -16.00 2.43
CA ASN A 319 -16.81 -15.42 3.63
C ASN A 319 -16.75 -13.90 3.55
N ALA A 320 -17.93 -13.29 3.48
CA ALA A 320 -18.14 -11.85 3.35
C ALA A 320 -17.64 -11.03 4.56
N LEU A 321 -16.34 -10.97 4.78
CA LEU A 321 -15.70 -9.69 5.03
C LEU A 321 -15.68 -8.99 3.67
N LYS A 322 -16.57 -8.02 3.47
CA LYS A 322 -16.59 -7.15 2.27
C LYS A 322 -15.15 -6.76 1.95
N SER A 323 -14.76 -6.78 0.68
CA SER A 323 -13.47 -6.25 0.25
C SER A 323 -13.24 -4.92 0.97
N PRO A 324 -12.06 -4.72 1.61
CA PRO A 324 -11.83 -3.52 2.39
C PRO A 324 -12.06 -2.30 1.49
N PRO A 325 -12.69 -1.22 1.98
CA PRO A 325 -12.91 -0.01 1.21
C PRO A 325 -11.63 0.45 0.49
N GLU A 326 -11.78 1.02 -0.71
CA GLU A 326 -10.67 1.49 -1.54
C GLU A 326 -9.68 2.37 -0.77
N VAL A 327 -10.18 3.19 0.17
CA VAL A 327 -9.35 4.08 1.00
C VAL A 327 -8.40 3.30 1.91
N ILE A 328 -8.84 2.17 2.48
CA ILE A 328 -7.99 1.30 3.31
C ILE A 328 -6.98 0.55 2.44
N GLN A 329 -7.36 0.18 1.21
CA GLN A 329 -6.45 -0.44 0.25
C GLN A 329 -5.30 0.52 -0.11
N LYS A 330 -5.60 1.77 -0.42
CA LYS A 330 -4.59 2.81 -0.68
C LYS A 330 -3.64 2.97 0.50
N LYS A 331 -4.15 3.03 1.73
CA LYS A 331 -3.30 3.13 2.94
C LYS A 331 -2.42 1.90 3.13
N THR A 332 -2.92 0.71 2.81
CA THR A 332 -2.14 -0.55 2.87
C THR A 332 -0.97 -0.53 1.88
N ILE A 333 -1.22 -0.08 0.65
CA ILE A 333 -0.17 0.03 -0.38
C ILE A 333 0.86 1.07 0.03
N SER A 334 0.42 2.27 0.42
CA SER A 334 1.29 3.34 0.92
C SER A 334 2.20 2.84 2.05
N ARG A 335 1.63 2.16 3.07
CA ARG A 335 2.40 1.59 4.18
C ARG A 335 3.38 0.49 3.73
N SER A 336 3.00 -0.30 2.72
CA SER A 336 3.88 -1.32 2.12
C SER A 336 5.07 -0.69 1.41
N LEU A 337 4.86 0.42 0.69
CA LEU A 337 5.92 1.18 0.04
C LEU A 337 6.86 1.83 1.08
N GLU A 338 6.32 2.40 2.16
CA GLU A 338 7.12 2.92 3.28
C GLU A 338 8.00 1.84 3.91
N LEU A 339 7.43 0.65 4.17
CA LEU A 339 8.17 -0.47 4.75
C LEU A 339 9.24 -1.00 3.79
N LEU A 340 8.92 -1.13 2.49
CA LEU A 340 9.90 -1.50 1.47
C LEU A 340 11.06 -0.50 1.45
N GLN A 341 10.76 0.80 1.49
CA GLN A 341 11.78 1.86 1.58
C GLN A 341 12.68 1.69 2.81
N ALA A 342 12.07 1.42 3.97
CA ALA A 342 12.78 1.21 5.23
C ALA A 342 13.78 0.07 5.12
N ILE A 343 13.34 -1.05 4.56
CA ILE A 343 14.15 -2.26 4.42
C ILE A 343 15.29 -2.04 3.46
N LEU A 344 15.04 -1.37 2.35
CA LEU A 344 16.10 -0.97 1.43
C LEU A 344 17.13 -0.11 2.18
N HIS A 345 16.71 0.93 2.90
CA HIS A 345 17.66 1.76 3.65
C HIS A 345 18.45 0.97 4.72
N PHE A 346 17.79 0.07 5.45
CA PHE A 346 18.40 -0.76 6.48
C PHE A 346 19.42 -1.76 5.91
N CYS A 347 19.14 -2.30 4.72
CA CYS A 347 19.95 -3.38 4.16
C CYS A 347 21.22 -2.86 3.44
N LEU A 348 21.26 -1.62 2.93
CA LEU A 348 22.11 -1.32 1.78
C LEU A 348 23.58 -0.88 2.04
N ILE A 349 24.48 -1.77 1.62
CA ILE A 349 25.51 -1.60 0.56
C ILE A 349 24.77 -1.76 -0.80
N PRO A 350 25.18 -1.19 -1.95
CA PRO A 350 24.46 -1.29 -3.24
C PRO A 350 23.85 -2.67 -3.58
N LEU A 351 22.66 -2.69 -4.21
CA LEU A 351 21.97 -3.92 -4.63
C LEU A 351 22.72 -4.55 -5.81
N ASN A 352 23.41 -5.67 -5.56
CA ASN A 352 24.14 -6.40 -6.59
C ASN A 352 23.23 -7.36 -7.37
N SER A 353 23.80 -7.99 -8.40
CA SER A 353 23.06 -8.92 -9.28
C SER A 353 22.48 -10.13 -8.55
N THR A 354 23.09 -10.58 -7.44
CA THR A 354 22.59 -11.76 -6.69
C THR A 354 21.36 -11.45 -5.84
N TRP A 355 21.16 -10.18 -5.47
CA TRP A 355 19.95 -9.76 -4.79
C TRP A 355 18.72 -9.89 -5.68
N TRP A 356 18.86 -9.66 -6.99
CA TRP A 356 17.77 -9.75 -7.96
C TRP A 356 17.43 -11.19 -8.37
N SER A 357 17.09 -12.02 -7.37
CA SER A 357 16.50 -13.35 -7.58
C SER A 357 15.11 -13.25 -8.22
N GLU A 358 14.56 -14.38 -8.68
CA GLU A 358 13.19 -14.44 -9.22
C GLU A 358 12.16 -13.87 -8.22
N ASP A 359 12.29 -14.17 -6.93
CA ASP A 359 11.37 -13.68 -5.90
C ASP A 359 11.46 -12.15 -5.75
N HIS A 360 12.66 -11.57 -5.69
CA HIS A 360 12.79 -10.11 -5.55
C HIS A 360 12.42 -9.35 -6.83
N MET A 361 12.40 -10.01 -7.99
CA MET A 361 11.86 -9.43 -9.21
C MET A 361 10.35 -9.18 -9.14
N ASP A 362 9.62 -9.88 -8.28
CA ASP A 362 8.19 -9.64 -8.06
C ASP A 362 7.91 -8.20 -7.65
N TYR A 363 8.81 -7.57 -6.87
CA TYR A 363 8.64 -6.16 -6.52
C TYR A 363 8.53 -5.26 -7.74
N VAL A 364 9.38 -5.45 -8.75
CA VAL A 364 9.33 -4.66 -9.98
C VAL A 364 8.02 -4.90 -10.73
N TRP A 365 7.57 -6.16 -10.80
CA TRP A 365 6.33 -6.50 -11.49
C TRP A 365 5.08 -5.99 -10.78
N LEU A 366 5.05 -6.03 -9.45
CA LEU A 366 3.95 -5.52 -8.63
C LEU A 366 3.90 -3.99 -8.69
N LEU A 367 5.04 -3.32 -8.55
CA LEU A 367 5.13 -1.87 -8.67
C LEU A 367 4.77 -1.40 -10.09
N LYS A 368 5.18 -2.15 -11.14
CA LYS A 368 4.73 -1.91 -12.52
C LYS A 368 3.21 -1.97 -12.62
N LYS A 369 2.57 -3.00 -12.05
CA LYS A 369 1.10 -3.14 -12.07
C LYS A 369 0.40 -1.95 -11.40
N LEU A 370 0.94 -1.45 -10.29
CA LEU A 370 0.43 -0.27 -9.60
C LEU A 370 0.65 1.02 -10.43
N ALA A 371 1.82 1.16 -11.06
CA ALA A 371 2.19 2.32 -11.85
C ALA A 371 1.37 2.47 -13.15
N ILE A 372 0.82 1.39 -13.69
CA ILE A 372 0.04 1.40 -14.95
C ILE A 372 -1.48 1.42 -14.73
N GLN A 373 -1.95 1.67 -13.50
CA GLN A 373 -3.38 1.75 -13.23
C GLN A 373 -4.03 2.90 -14.03
N PRO A 374 -5.28 2.71 -14.50
CA PRO A 374 -5.98 3.73 -15.27
C PRO A 374 -6.23 4.98 -14.42
N ILE A 375 -5.92 6.15 -15.00
CA ILE A 375 -6.07 7.44 -14.33
C ILE A 375 -7.30 8.14 -14.89
N SER A 376 -8.28 8.40 -14.03
CA SER A 376 -9.54 9.07 -14.38
C SER A 376 -9.60 10.54 -13.96
N GLY A 377 -8.57 11.05 -13.26
CA GLY A 377 -8.47 12.44 -12.81
C GLY A 377 -7.37 13.24 -13.52
N GLU A 378 -7.34 14.56 -13.28
CA GLU A 378 -6.29 15.45 -13.82
C GLU A 378 -4.93 15.26 -13.13
N MET A 379 -4.93 14.84 -11.87
CA MET A 379 -3.70 14.53 -11.11
C MET A 379 -3.45 13.03 -11.05
N LEU A 380 -2.18 12.66 -11.13
CA LEU A 380 -1.72 11.30 -10.88
C LEU A 380 -2.01 10.92 -9.42
N PRO A 381 -2.64 9.76 -9.15
CA PRO A 381 -2.82 9.28 -7.79
C PRO A 381 -1.46 9.12 -7.09
N GLU A 382 -1.42 9.43 -5.78
CA GLU A 382 -0.21 9.29 -4.96
C GLU A 382 0.39 7.89 -5.06
N VAL A 383 -0.44 6.85 -4.97
CA VAL A 383 -0.02 5.44 -5.09
C VAL A 383 0.72 5.16 -6.40
N VAL A 384 0.28 5.76 -7.52
CA VAL A 384 0.93 5.59 -8.84
C VAL A 384 2.29 6.28 -8.81
N THR A 385 2.34 7.51 -8.30
CA THR A 385 3.57 8.32 -8.21
C THR A 385 4.61 7.66 -7.28
N ASP A 386 4.18 7.19 -6.12
CA ASP A 386 5.03 6.52 -5.13
C ASP A 386 5.57 5.19 -5.67
N SER A 387 4.75 4.45 -6.43
CA SER A 387 5.19 3.20 -7.08
C SER A 387 6.28 3.46 -8.12
N ILE A 388 6.11 4.49 -8.95
CA ILE A 388 7.13 4.91 -9.93
C ILE A 388 8.41 5.34 -9.20
N SER A 389 8.28 6.16 -8.15
CA SER A 389 9.42 6.61 -7.35
C SER A 389 10.17 5.45 -6.69
N MET A 390 9.45 4.43 -6.21
CA MET A 390 10.05 3.24 -5.61
C MET A 390 10.83 2.42 -6.63
N ILE A 391 10.31 2.29 -7.86
CA ILE A 391 11.02 1.65 -8.99
C ILE A 391 12.32 2.41 -9.29
N ASP A 392 12.23 3.73 -9.44
CA ASP A 392 13.41 4.57 -9.72
C ASP A 392 14.46 4.43 -8.62
N ARG A 393 14.02 4.31 -7.37
CA ARG A 393 14.91 4.10 -6.22
C ARG A 393 15.56 2.71 -6.22
N LEU A 394 14.79 1.65 -6.45
CA LEU A 394 15.31 0.28 -6.56
C LEU A 394 16.40 0.19 -7.64
N PHE A 395 16.14 0.80 -8.80
CA PHE A 395 17.13 0.90 -9.88
C PHE A 395 18.31 1.77 -9.46
N GLY A 396 18.06 2.95 -8.88
CA GLY A 396 19.08 3.89 -8.42
C GLY A 396 19.99 3.37 -7.31
N MET A 397 19.53 2.38 -6.53
CA MET A 397 20.31 1.72 -5.47
C MET A 397 21.05 0.47 -5.96
N SER A 398 20.79 0.03 -7.19
CA SER A 398 21.47 -1.12 -7.79
C SER A 398 22.82 -0.76 -8.38
N THR A 399 23.75 -1.72 -8.36
CA THR A 399 25.02 -1.67 -9.10
C THR A 399 24.75 -1.51 -10.60
N TYR A 400 25.74 -1.07 -11.37
CA TYR A 400 25.62 -0.96 -12.81
C TYR A 400 25.34 -2.32 -13.47
N SER A 401 26.03 -3.36 -13.01
CA SER A 401 25.88 -4.73 -13.50
C SER A 401 24.46 -5.27 -13.26
N ALA A 402 23.89 -5.04 -12.07
CA ALA A 402 22.52 -5.42 -11.75
C ALA A 402 21.51 -4.66 -12.62
N ARG A 403 21.65 -3.32 -12.75
CA ARG A 403 20.77 -2.51 -13.62
C ARG A 403 20.77 -3.01 -15.06
N TYR A 404 21.93 -3.35 -15.61
CA TYR A 404 22.02 -3.91 -16.95
C TYR A 404 21.20 -5.19 -17.10
N ARG A 405 21.33 -6.14 -16.16
CA ARG A 405 20.53 -7.39 -16.17
C ARG A 405 19.03 -7.11 -16.06
N LEU A 406 18.64 -6.18 -15.19
CA LEU A 406 17.25 -5.74 -15.04
C LEU A 406 16.69 -5.17 -16.34
N PHE A 407 17.41 -4.25 -16.98
CA PHE A 407 16.99 -3.67 -18.26
C PHE A 407 16.88 -4.72 -19.36
N CYS A 408 17.83 -5.67 -19.45
CA CYS A 408 17.74 -6.76 -20.40
C CYS A 408 16.50 -7.63 -20.20
N ARG A 409 16.11 -7.86 -18.95
CA ARG A 409 14.92 -8.65 -18.62
C ARG A 409 13.63 -7.89 -18.91
N ILE A 410 13.55 -6.61 -18.54
CA ILE A 410 12.32 -5.81 -18.64
C ILE A 410 12.05 -5.32 -20.06
N LEU A 411 13.10 -4.98 -20.82
CA LEU A 411 12.95 -4.38 -22.15
C LEU A 411 12.83 -5.43 -23.27
N ASP A 412 12.66 -6.72 -22.94
CA ASP A 412 12.43 -7.77 -23.94
C ASP A 412 11.19 -7.45 -24.79
N PRO A 413 11.35 -7.25 -26.11
CA PRO A 413 10.24 -6.90 -27.01
C PRO A 413 9.22 -8.03 -27.21
N ARG A 414 9.48 -9.23 -26.67
CA ARG A 414 8.56 -10.39 -26.72
C ARG A 414 7.57 -10.42 -25.55
N GLN A 415 7.68 -9.52 -24.58
CA GLN A 415 6.76 -9.49 -23.45
C GLN A 415 5.32 -9.18 -23.93
N PRO A 416 4.33 -10.03 -23.60
CA PRO A 416 2.95 -9.81 -24.01
C PRO A 416 2.30 -8.71 -23.16
N GLY A 417 1.47 -7.87 -23.80
CA GLY A 417 0.66 -6.86 -23.10
C GLY A 417 1.47 -5.74 -22.43
N GLU A 418 2.61 -5.37 -23.03
CA GLU A 418 3.50 -4.35 -22.47
C GLU A 418 2.89 -2.95 -22.55
N HIS A 419 2.81 -2.25 -21.41
CA HIS A 419 2.33 -0.87 -21.37
C HIS A 419 3.39 0.08 -21.97
N HIS A 420 3.05 0.77 -23.06
CA HIS A 420 3.97 1.66 -23.79
C HIS A 420 4.59 2.76 -22.93
N GLY A 421 3.81 3.36 -22.02
CA GLY A 421 4.33 4.37 -21.09
C GLY A 421 5.36 3.80 -20.12
N TRP A 422 5.17 2.55 -19.68
CA TRP A 422 6.12 1.87 -18.77
C TRP A 422 7.41 1.53 -19.50
N ARG A 423 7.32 0.98 -20.71
CA ARG A 423 8.47 0.72 -21.57
C ARG A 423 9.26 2.02 -21.84
N GLY A 424 8.56 3.11 -22.14
CA GLY A 424 9.18 4.44 -22.32
C GLY A 424 9.89 4.97 -21.08
N HIS A 425 9.31 4.76 -19.89
CA HIS A 425 9.95 5.08 -18.61
C HIS A 425 11.25 4.28 -18.41
N MET A 426 11.20 2.96 -18.64
CA MET A 426 12.37 2.08 -18.52
C MET A 426 13.49 2.43 -19.51
N ILE A 427 13.15 2.82 -20.75
CA ILE A 427 14.15 3.31 -21.72
C ILE A 427 14.78 4.63 -21.24
N THR A 428 13.98 5.52 -20.65
CA THR A 428 14.47 6.80 -20.11
C THR A 428 15.44 6.57 -18.95
N LEU A 429 15.10 5.69 -17.99
CA LEU A 429 16.00 5.29 -16.92
C LEU A 429 17.28 4.62 -17.46
N CYS A 430 17.17 3.80 -18.50
CA CYS A 430 18.32 3.16 -19.14
C CYS A 430 19.27 4.21 -19.77
N LYS A 431 18.72 5.24 -20.41
CA LYS A 431 19.48 6.38 -20.95
C LYS A 431 20.18 7.17 -19.83
N ASP A 432 19.50 7.45 -18.73
CA ASP A 432 20.08 8.19 -17.60
C ASP A 432 21.16 7.36 -16.88
N TYR A 433 20.95 6.05 -16.76
CA TYR A 433 21.95 5.09 -16.31
C TYR A 433 23.19 5.08 -17.21
N LEU A 434 23.01 4.97 -18.53
CA LEU A 434 24.11 5.04 -19.50
C LEU A 434 24.88 6.35 -19.36
N HIS A 435 24.17 7.48 -19.20
CA HIS A 435 24.80 8.78 -18.99
C HIS A 435 25.70 8.82 -17.75
N GLN A 436 25.20 8.36 -16.60
CA GLN A 436 25.94 8.34 -15.34
C GLN A 436 27.21 7.48 -15.44
N ALA A 437 27.07 6.22 -15.89
CA ALA A 437 28.19 5.30 -15.98
C ALA A 437 29.23 5.74 -17.03
N TRP A 438 28.77 6.32 -18.15
CA TRP A 438 29.67 6.83 -19.19
C TRP A 438 30.47 8.05 -18.68
N LEU A 439 29.83 8.98 -17.97
CA LEU A 439 30.52 10.10 -17.33
C LEU A 439 31.56 9.62 -16.31
N GLU A 440 31.18 8.69 -15.44
CA GLU A 440 32.09 8.18 -14.41
C GLU A 440 33.31 7.49 -15.04
N CYS A 441 33.11 6.70 -16.09
CA CYS A 441 34.22 6.04 -16.77
C CYS A 441 35.10 6.99 -17.59
N LEU A 442 34.54 8.06 -18.15
CA LEU A 442 35.35 9.12 -18.78
C LEU A 442 36.24 9.84 -17.75
N ASN A 443 35.78 9.96 -16.51
CA ASN A 443 36.50 10.67 -15.44
C ASN A 443 37.50 9.79 -14.68
N ALA A 444 37.09 8.58 -14.28
CA ALA A 444 37.86 7.68 -13.42
C ALA A 444 38.57 6.55 -14.18
N GLY A 445 38.16 6.28 -15.42
CA GLY A 445 38.60 5.14 -16.21
C GLY A 445 37.76 3.88 -15.97
N PRO A 446 37.54 3.05 -17.00
CA PRO A 446 36.65 1.89 -16.93
C PRO A 446 37.13 0.82 -15.94
N THR A 447 38.45 0.65 -15.76
CA THR A 447 39.03 -0.32 -14.83
C THR A 447 38.74 0.03 -13.37
N VAL A 448 38.76 1.31 -13.02
CA VAL A 448 38.45 1.79 -11.66
C VAL A 448 36.97 1.56 -11.35
N VAL A 449 36.09 1.87 -12.30
CA VAL A 449 34.64 1.66 -12.12
C VAL A 449 34.31 0.16 -12.03
N ALA A 450 34.94 -0.69 -12.84
CA ALA A 450 34.79 -2.13 -12.72
C ALA A 450 35.27 -2.67 -11.36
N SER A 451 36.37 -2.14 -10.81
CA SER A 451 36.85 -2.50 -9.47
C SER A 451 35.84 -2.14 -8.37
N ARG A 452 35.18 -0.97 -8.48
CA ARG A 452 34.13 -0.56 -7.53
C ARG A 452 32.91 -1.47 -7.59
N GLU A 453 32.54 -1.94 -8.78
CA GLU A 453 31.47 -2.93 -8.94
C GLU A 453 31.84 -4.27 -8.28
N CYS A 454 33.10 -4.72 -8.39
CA CYS A 454 33.59 -5.89 -7.66
C CYS A 454 33.52 -5.70 -6.13
N GLU A 455 33.91 -4.53 -5.63
CA GLU A 455 33.82 -4.18 -4.19
C GLU A 455 32.37 -4.14 -3.71
N ALA A 456 31.42 -3.79 -4.58
CA ALA A 456 29.98 -3.85 -4.35
C ALA A 456 29.41 -5.29 -4.41
N GLY A 457 30.25 -6.30 -4.67
CA GLY A 457 29.86 -7.72 -4.69
C GLY A 457 29.42 -8.25 -6.05
N GLU A 458 29.79 -7.59 -7.15
CA GLU A 458 29.63 -8.15 -8.50
C GLU A 458 30.77 -9.12 -8.84
N GLU A 459 30.44 -10.38 -9.15
CA GLU A 459 31.44 -11.36 -9.59
C GLU A 459 31.97 -11.05 -11.00
N THR A 460 31.10 -10.53 -11.87
CA THR A 460 31.42 -10.19 -13.26
C THR A 460 30.87 -8.81 -13.59
N PRO A 461 31.65 -7.73 -13.38
CA PRO A 461 31.21 -6.37 -13.72
C PRO A 461 30.80 -6.26 -15.19
N CYS A 462 29.64 -5.66 -15.42
CA CYS A 462 29.07 -5.38 -16.73
C CYS A 462 28.78 -3.89 -16.83
N LEU A 463 29.71 -3.15 -17.45
CA LEU A 463 29.53 -1.70 -17.62
C LEU A 463 28.67 -1.39 -18.87
N PRO A 464 27.74 -0.43 -18.79
CA PRO A 464 26.69 -0.27 -19.80
C PRO A 464 27.15 0.34 -21.11
N PHE A 465 28.34 0.93 -21.17
CA PHE A 465 28.92 1.49 -22.39
C PHE A 465 29.81 0.47 -23.12
N GLU A 466 30.07 -0.69 -22.53
CA GLU A 466 30.77 -1.78 -23.20
C GLU A 466 29.96 -2.24 -24.41
N GLN A 467 30.65 -2.48 -25.52
CA GLN A 467 29.99 -2.83 -26.78
C GLN A 467 29.11 -4.08 -26.65
N ARG A 468 29.51 -5.06 -25.84
CA ARG A 468 28.71 -6.28 -25.57
C ARG A 468 27.39 -5.95 -24.86
N CYS A 469 27.43 -5.12 -23.83
CA CYS A 469 26.29 -4.80 -22.98
C CYS A 469 25.33 -3.85 -23.71
N LEU A 470 25.84 -2.73 -24.22
CA LEU A 470 25.00 -1.77 -24.95
C LEU A 470 24.49 -2.38 -26.26
N GLY A 471 25.27 -3.23 -26.92
CA GLY A 471 24.86 -3.87 -28.16
C GLY A 471 23.69 -4.83 -27.98
N GLN A 472 23.58 -5.48 -26.81
CA GLN A 472 22.40 -6.27 -26.45
C GLN A 472 21.22 -5.37 -26.08
N LEU A 473 21.43 -4.32 -25.26
CA LEU A 473 20.36 -3.37 -24.92
C LEU A 473 19.79 -2.68 -26.16
N ALA A 474 20.64 -2.33 -27.13
CA ALA A 474 20.24 -1.75 -28.40
C ALA A 474 19.32 -2.67 -29.20
N GLU A 475 19.59 -3.99 -29.21
CA GLU A 475 18.70 -4.98 -29.86
C GLU A 475 17.36 -5.14 -29.16
N LEU A 476 17.28 -4.85 -27.86
CA LEU A 476 16.03 -4.92 -27.11
C LEU A 476 15.21 -3.63 -27.24
N ILE A 477 15.88 -2.47 -27.35
CA ILE A 477 15.25 -1.15 -27.36
C ILE A 477 14.88 -0.71 -28.79
N PHE A 478 15.81 -0.81 -29.74
CA PHE A 478 15.69 -0.27 -31.10
C PHE A 478 15.16 -1.34 -32.06
N VAL A 479 13.92 -1.77 -31.84
CA VAL A 479 13.19 -2.69 -32.72
C VAL A 479 11.77 -2.15 -32.90
N TYR A 480 11.39 -1.91 -34.15
CA TYR A 480 10.05 -1.47 -34.52
C TYR A 480 9.58 -2.19 -35.82
N PRO A 481 8.32 -2.66 -35.89
CA PRO A 481 7.31 -2.66 -34.81
C PRO A 481 7.65 -3.64 -33.69
N LEU A 482 7.05 -3.46 -32.51
CA LEU A 482 7.17 -4.43 -31.42
C LEU A 482 6.44 -5.73 -31.79
N PRO A 483 7.11 -6.90 -31.77
CA PRO A 483 6.51 -8.17 -32.19
C PRO A 483 5.26 -8.57 -31.39
N SER A 484 5.17 -8.15 -30.13
CA SER A 484 4.06 -8.48 -29.23
C SER A 484 2.90 -7.47 -29.26
N SER A 485 3.04 -6.36 -30.01
CA SER A 485 2.06 -5.27 -30.04
C SER A 485 1.26 -5.25 -31.33
N THR A 486 -0.06 -5.14 -31.21
CA THR A 486 -0.98 -4.83 -32.31
C THR A 486 -1.51 -3.40 -32.26
N ASP A 487 -1.02 -2.60 -31.31
CA ASP A 487 -1.54 -1.26 -31.05
C ASP A 487 -1.19 -0.27 -32.15
N ALA A 488 -2.01 0.76 -32.32
CA ALA A 488 -1.73 1.82 -33.27
C ALA A 488 -0.44 2.58 -32.90
N LEU A 489 0.25 3.12 -33.91
CA LEU A 489 1.51 3.86 -33.73
C LEU A 489 1.36 5.04 -32.75
N VAL A 490 0.20 5.70 -32.73
CA VAL A 490 -0.07 6.78 -31.76
C VAL A 490 -0.03 6.29 -30.31
N ASP A 491 -0.51 5.08 -30.02
CA ASP A 491 -0.52 4.52 -28.67
C ASP A 491 0.88 4.06 -28.24
N GLN A 492 1.72 3.73 -29.22
CA GLN A 492 3.14 3.40 -29.06
C GLN A 492 4.05 4.63 -28.93
N SER A 493 3.52 5.85 -29.09
CA SER A 493 4.32 7.07 -29.22
C SER A 493 5.26 7.34 -28.04
N SER A 494 4.88 6.97 -26.82
CA SER A 494 5.66 7.23 -25.60
C SER A 494 7.01 6.51 -25.58
N TRP A 495 7.04 5.20 -25.83
CA TRP A 495 8.29 4.44 -25.86
C TRP A 495 9.12 4.72 -27.11
N ILE A 496 8.48 4.97 -28.27
CA ILE A 496 9.17 5.33 -29.50
C ILE A 496 9.91 6.65 -29.30
N LEU A 497 9.26 7.65 -28.69
CA LEU A 497 9.89 8.94 -28.40
C LEU A 497 11.05 8.77 -27.41
N ALA A 498 10.91 7.93 -26.38
CA ALA A 498 11.99 7.63 -25.45
C ALA A 498 13.19 6.97 -26.15
N ALA A 499 12.93 6.00 -27.03
CA ALA A 499 13.97 5.34 -27.82
C ALA A 499 14.68 6.34 -28.76
N LEU A 500 13.94 7.14 -29.52
CA LEU A 500 14.52 8.17 -30.38
C LEU A 500 15.39 9.15 -29.59
N ASN A 501 14.95 9.58 -28.40
CA ASN A 501 15.74 10.45 -27.54
C ASN A 501 17.01 9.76 -26.99
N MET A 502 16.95 8.48 -26.66
CA MET A 502 18.14 7.71 -26.25
C MET A 502 19.14 7.59 -27.40
N ALA A 503 18.67 7.26 -28.62
CA ALA A 503 19.52 7.22 -29.80
C ALA A 503 20.16 8.59 -30.09
N LEU A 504 19.35 9.66 -30.06
CA LEU A 504 19.83 11.02 -30.26
C LEU A 504 20.91 11.39 -29.23
N TYR A 505 20.70 11.05 -27.95
CA TYR A 505 21.68 11.26 -26.89
C TYR A 505 23.01 10.57 -27.20
N ILE A 506 22.99 9.27 -27.57
CA ILE A 506 24.21 8.52 -27.91
C ILE A 506 24.94 9.17 -29.09
N LEU A 507 24.21 9.52 -30.16
CA LEU A 507 24.76 10.12 -31.37
C LEU A 507 25.40 11.48 -31.09
N LEU A 508 24.68 12.38 -30.41
CA LEU A 508 25.17 13.70 -30.06
C LEU A 508 26.39 13.62 -29.14
N ARG A 509 26.36 12.72 -28.15
CA ARG A 509 27.49 12.54 -27.22
C ARG A 509 28.75 12.06 -27.93
N CYS A 510 28.62 11.05 -28.80
CA CYS A 510 29.73 10.57 -29.61
C CYS A 510 30.27 11.66 -30.54
N ASN A 511 29.38 12.43 -31.19
CA ASN A 511 29.78 13.54 -32.06
C ASN A 511 30.58 14.61 -31.30
N THR A 512 30.14 15.00 -30.09
CA THR A 512 30.90 15.94 -29.24
C THR A 512 32.27 15.39 -28.87
N ILE A 513 32.39 14.11 -28.56
CA ILE A 513 33.68 13.47 -28.25
C ILE A 513 34.60 13.49 -29.48
N CYS A 514 34.08 13.18 -30.68
CA CYS A 514 34.86 13.28 -31.92
C CYS A 514 35.36 14.72 -32.16
N MET A 515 34.49 15.72 -32.04
CA MET A 515 34.89 17.12 -32.25
C MET A 515 35.95 17.58 -31.24
N ASN A 516 35.84 17.17 -29.97
CA ASN A 516 36.83 17.51 -28.94
C ASN A 516 38.19 16.83 -29.18
N ARG A 517 38.21 15.63 -29.76
CA ARG A 517 39.44 14.95 -30.16
C ARG A 517 40.17 15.70 -31.28
N ASP A 518 39.43 16.23 -32.24
CA ASP A 518 39.99 17.03 -33.34
C ASP A 518 40.57 18.38 -32.85
N LEU A 519 39.99 18.94 -31.77
CA LEU A 519 40.43 20.19 -31.15
C LEU A 519 41.55 20.04 -30.12
N PHE A 520 41.60 18.91 -29.39
CA PHE A 520 42.58 18.64 -28.32
C PHE A 520 43.08 17.18 -28.37
N PRO A 521 44.03 16.85 -29.26
CA PRO A 521 44.51 15.47 -29.47
C PRO A 521 45.25 14.86 -28.25
N THR A 522 45.59 15.67 -27.24
CA THR A 522 46.27 15.26 -26.00
C THR A 522 45.32 15.00 -24.82
N SER A 523 44.00 15.22 -24.98
CA SER A 523 43.01 14.85 -23.96
C SER A 523 42.90 13.32 -23.94
N GLY A 524 43.47 12.68 -22.91
CA GLY A 524 43.65 11.22 -22.78
C GLY A 524 42.38 10.37 -22.70
N VAL A 525 41.30 10.73 -23.40
CA VAL A 525 40.12 9.90 -23.59
C VAL A 525 40.52 8.72 -24.47
N THR A 526 40.58 7.52 -23.88
CA THR A 526 40.85 6.29 -24.61
C THR A 526 39.86 6.14 -25.78
N PRO A 527 40.33 5.95 -27.03
CA PRO A 527 39.48 5.89 -28.23
C PRO A 527 38.32 4.88 -28.14
N ASP A 528 38.51 3.82 -27.37
CA ASP A 528 37.53 2.75 -27.20
C ASP A 528 36.32 3.15 -26.34
N VAL A 529 36.50 4.01 -25.32
CA VAL A 529 35.39 4.43 -24.44
C VAL A 529 34.53 5.52 -25.10
N GLY A 530 35.10 6.31 -26.00
CA GLY A 530 34.40 7.42 -26.66
C GLY A 530 33.42 6.99 -27.75
N LEU A 531 33.77 5.97 -28.54
CA LEU A 531 32.99 5.54 -29.72
C LEU A 531 32.37 4.15 -29.58
N ALA A 532 32.69 3.37 -28.53
CA ALA A 532 32.04 2.07 -28.28
C ALA A 532 30.50 2.16 -28.27
N PRO A 533 29.87 3.19 -27.67
CA PRO A 533 28.41 3.29 -27.68
C PRO A 533 27.80 3.43 -29.08
N TYR A 534 28.45 4.19 -29.97
CA TYR A 534 28.01 4.31 -31.35
C TYR A 534 28.17 2.99 -32.12
N ARG A 535 29.31 2.29 -31.97
CA ARG A 535 29.52 0.97 -32.59
C ARG A 535 28.50 -0.05 -32.10
N ALA A 536 28.17 -0.01 -30.81
CA ALA A 536 27.17 -0.87 -30.19
C ALA A 536 25.76 -0.60 -30.72
N LEU A 537 25.40 0.67 -30.94
CA LEU A 537 24.13 1.07 -31.54
C LEU A 537 24.00 0.53 -32.97
N LEU A 538 25.02 0.69 -33.81
CA LEU A 538 24.97 0.28 -35.21
C LEU A 538 24.93 -1.25 -35.39
N ARG A 539 25.75 -1.95 -34.61
CA ARG A 539 26.00 -3.40 -34.67
C ARG A 539 25.98 -3.92 -36.12
N GLN A 540 27.03 -3.57 -36.87
CA GLN A 540 27.12 -3.88 -38.31
C GLN A 540 27.05 -5.39 -38.57
N THR A 541 26.16 -5.79 -39.49
CA THR A 541 26.13 -7.13 -40.07
C THR A 541 26.05 -6.97 -41.58
N ASN A 542 27.04 -7.48 -42.31
CA ASN A 542 27.03 -7.54 -43.79
C ASN A 542 26.62 -6.21 -44.45
N SER A 543 27.45 -5.18 -44.30
CA SER A 543 27.33 -3.83 -44.89
C SER A 543 26.20 -2.90 -44.40
N ASN A 544 25.19 -3.39 -43.67
CA ASN A 544 24.11 -2.55 -43.13
C ASN A 544 24.08 -2.50 -41.59
N SER A 545 23.56 -1.39 -41.07
CA SER A 545 23.32 -1.15 -39.64
C SER A 545 21.99 -1.77 -39.21
N ARG A 546 22.00 -2.59 -38.14
CA ARG A 546 20.76 -3.16 -37.59
C ARG A 546 19.84 -2.08 -37.04
N PHE A 547 20.39 -0.98 -36.54
CA PHE A 547 19.63 0.18 -36.10
C PHE A 547 18.81 0.80 -37.25
N ASP A 548 19.37 0.84 -38.46
CA ASP A 548 18.63 1.36 -39.62
C ASP A 548 17.56 0.37 -40.09
N ASP A 549 17.91 -0.90 -40.19
CA ASP A 549 17.06 -1.92 -40.79
C ASP A 549 15.89 -2.36 -39.88
N PHE A 550 16.09 -2.39 -38.56
CA PHE A 550 15.08 -2.85 -37.61
C PHE A 550 14.36 -1.73 -36.85
N PHE A 551 14.81 -0.48 -36.95
CA PHE A 551 14.19 0.63 -36.22
C PHE A 551 13.90 1.85 -37.10
N LEU A 552 14.92 2.52 -37.65
CA LEU A 552 14.71 3.80 -38.33
C LEU A 552 13.86 3.68 -39.60
N LYS A 553 14.22 2.77 -40.53
CA LYS A 553 13.51 2.64 -41.82
C LYS A 553 12.07 2.14 -41.65
N PRO A 554 11.79 1.10 -40.82
CA PRO A 554 10.42 0.67 -40.59
C PRO A 554 9.56 1.77 -39.93
N LEU A 555 10.11 2.49 -38.96
CA LEU A 555 9.40 3.58 -38.28
C LEU A 555 9.08 4.74 -39.23
N GLU A 556 10.06 5.18 -40.04
CA GLU A 556 9.87 6.24 -41.03
C GLU A 556 8.72 5.91 -42.00
N LYS A 557 8.72 4.67 -42.51
CA LYS A 557 7.70 4.20 -43.46
C LYS A 557 6.30 4.26 -42.85
N ASP A 558 6.12 3.68 -41.67
CA ASP A 558 4.80 3.63 -41.02
C ASP A 558 4.33 5.02 -40.59
N LEU A 559 5.24 5.85 -40.08
CA LEU A 559 4.92 7.19 -39.64
C LEU A 559 4.45 8.09 -40.79
N ASN A 560 5.17 8.07 -41.92
CA ASN A 560 4.76 8.82 -43.11
C ASN A 560 3.41 8.34 -43.65
N CYS A 561 3.14 7.04 -43.59
CA CYS A 561 1.85 6.48 -43.98
C CYS A 561 0.72 6.98 -43.06
N GLN A 562 0.87 6.85 -41.74
CA GLN A 562 -0.17 7.25 -40.79
C GLN A 562 -0.41 8.76 -40.76
N ILE A 563 0.63 9.58 -40.90
CA ILE A 563 0.49 11.03 -41.01
C ILE A 563 -0.36 11.38 -42.23
N THR A 564 -0.08 10.77 -43.38
CA THR A 564 -0.83 10.98 -44.63
C THR A 564 -2.30 10.59 -44.45
N GLU A 565 -2.56 9.43 -43.84
CA GLU A 565 -3.93 8.95 -43.57
C GLU A 565 -4.71 9.89 -42.65
N ILE A 566 -4.11 10.34 -41.54
CA ILE A 566 -4.76 11.25 -40.59
C ILE A 566 -5.00 12.62 -41.22
N GLN A 567 -4.06 13.13 -42.03
CA GLN A 567 -4.27 14.37 -42.78
C GLN A 567 -5.45 14.27 -43.75
N ALA A 568 -5.58 13.15 -44.46
CA ALA A 568 -6.73 12.91 -45.34
C ALA A 568 -8.05 12.85 -44.54
N ARG A 569 -8.07 12.19 -43.37
CA ARG A 569 -9.24 12.15 -42.48
C ARG A 569 -9.61 13.54 -41.94
N ILE A 570 -8.64 14.33 -41.50
CA ILE A 570 -8.85 15.72 -41.05
C ILE A 570 -9.51 16.54 -42.16
N HIS A 571 -8.97 16.48 -43.39
CA HIS A 571 -9.55 17.19 -44.52
C HIS A 571 -10.98 16.74 -44.83
N ALA A 572 -11.25 15.42 -44.78
CA ALA A 572 -12.60 14.89 -44.96
C ALA A 572 -13.56 15.43 -43.88
N PHE A 573 -13.15 15.42 -42.61
CA PHE A 573 -13.95 15.97 -41.51
C PHE A 573 -14.22 17.47 -41.67
N GLU A 574 -13.21 18.27 -42.08
CA GLU A 574 -13.37 19.69 -42.34
C GLU A 574 -14.37 19.97 -43.47
N MET A 575 -14.37 19.15 -44.51
CA MET A 575 -15.34 19.24 -45.60
C MET A 575 -16.74 18.83 -45.15
N SER A 576 -16.89 17.74 -44.38
CA SER A 576 -18.18 17.32 -43.82
C SER A 576 -18.76 18.34 -42.83
N LEU A 577 -17.91 19.03 -42.06
CA LEU A 577 -18.33 20.08 -41.14
C LEU A 577 -18.99 21.27 -41.86
N LYS A 578 -18.45 21.63 -43.04
CA LYS A 578 -19.01 22.70 -43.90
C LYS A 578 -20.39 22.33 -44.45
N SER A 579 -20.65 21.04 -44.70
CA SER A 579 -21.93 20.54 -45.22
C SER A 579 -22.94 20.13 -44.16
N ALA A 580 -22.55 20.01 -42.89
CA ALA A 580 -23.45 19.57 -41.82
C ALA A 580 -24.54 20.61 -41.54
N ALA A 581 -25.80 20.18 -41.52
CA ALA A 581 -26.95 21.08 -41.32
C ALA A 581 -27.39 21.19 -39.86
N ASN A 582 -27.22 20.13 -39.06
CA ASN A 582 -27.68 20.08 -37.67
C ASN A 582 -26.55 20.36 -36.65
N SER A 583 -26.92 20.89 -35.48
CA SER A 583 -25.95 21.32 -34.44
C SER A 583 -25.29 20.15 -33.71
N SER A 584 -26.00 19.04 -33.52
CA SER A 584 -25.48 17.83 -32.84
C SER A 584 -24.35 17.17 -33.63
N GLU A 585 -24.52 17.01 -34.93
CA GLU A 585 -23.52 16.44 -35.85
C GLU A 585 -22.33 17.37 -36.02
N LYS A 586 -22.53 18.70 -36.07
CA LYS A 586 -21.43 19.67 -36.03
C LYS A 586 -20.59 19.51 -34.76
N ASN A 587 -21.22 19.36 -33.60
CA ASN A 587 -20.51 19.17 -32.33
C ASN A 587 -19.75 17.84 -32.30
N ARG A 588 -20.35 16.75 -32.78
CA ARG A 588 -19.69 15.44 -32.91
C ARG A 588 -18.46 15.52 -33.83
N LEU A 589 -18.62 16.10 -35.03
CA LEU A 589 -17.55 16.26 -36.01
C LEU A 589 -16.43 17.18 -35.50
N ASN A 590 -16.75 18.26 -34.78
CA ASN A 590 -15.76 19.13 -34.15
C ASN A 590 -14.94 18.38 -33.08
N THR A 591 -15.61 17.55 -32.27
CA THR A 591 -14.94 16.73 -31.25
C THR A 591 -13.98 15.74 -31.90
N GLU A 592 -14.44 15.01 -32.91
CA GLU A 592 -13.61 14.05 -33.65
C GLU A 592 -12.45 14.73 -34.37
N LEU A 593 -12.69 15.86 -35.03
CA LEU A 593 -11.65 16.67 -35.67
C LEU A 593 -10.56 17.10 -34.68
N THR A 594 -10.96 17.44 -33.45
CA THR A 594 -10.03 17.82 -32.38
C THR A 594 -9.16 16.63 -31.97
N ILE A 595 -9.73 15.43 -31.85
CA ILE A 595 -9.02 14.20 -31.56
C ILE A 595 -8.01 13.87 -32.68
N GLN A 596 -8.42 13.95 -33.95
CA GLN A 596 -7.54 13.69 -35.09
C GLN A 596 -6.38 14.71 -35.17
N ARG A 597 -6.66 16.00 -34.92
CA ARG A 597 -5.61 17.04 -34.87
C ARG A 597 -4.62 16.80 -33.72
N SER A 598 -5.09 16.40 -32.54
CA SER A 598 -4.23 16.02 -31.42
C SER A 598 -3.35 14.81 -31.76
N THR A 599 -3.93 13.80 -32.42
CA THR A 599 -3.21 12.62 -32.93
C THR A 599 -2.11 13.03 -33.91
N LEU A 600 -2.43 13.89 -34.89
CA LEU A 600 -1.46 14.37 -35.88
C LEU A 600 -0.28 15.12 -35.22
N LEU A 601 -0.53 15.93 -34.19
CA LEU A 601 0.53 16.63 -33.45
C LEU A 601 1.51 15.64 -32.81
N ARG A 602 1.00 14.56 -32.19
CA ARG A 602 1.85 13.51 -31.60
C ARG A 602 2.69 12.80 -32.65
N LEU A 603 2.12 12.48 -33.80
CA LEU A 603 2.86 11.84 -34.90
C LEU A 603 3.93 12.76 -35.48
N ARG A 604 3.64 14.05 -35.65
CA ARG A 604 4.63 15.03 -36.13
C ARG A 604 5.78 15.22 -35.13
N LEU A 605 5.52 15.15 -33.83
CA LEU A 605 6.59 15.16 -32.84
C LEU A 605 7.56 13.97 -33.02
N LEU A 606 7.03 12.78 -33.28
CA LEU A 606 7.85 11.61 -33.61
C LEU A 606 8.64 11.84 -34.90
N GLN A 607 8.02 12.43 -35.93
CA GLN A 607 8.64 12.67 -37.23
C GLN A 607 9.83 13.62 -37.12
N VAL A 608 9.65 14.77 -36.47
CA VAL A 608 10.73 15.74 -36.24
C VAL A 608 11.87 15.12 -35.43
N THR A 609 11.55 14.33 -34.41
CA THR A 609 12.57 13.67 -33.59
C THR A 609 13.34 12.62 -34.41
N LEU A 610 12.65 11.85 -35.25
CA LEU A 610 13.25 10.88 -36.16
C LEU A 610 14.17 11.55 -37.18
N GLU A 611 13.74 12.64 -37.81
CA GLU A 611 14.55 13.42 -38.75
C GLU A 611 15.84 13.92 -38.09
N HIS A 612 15.76 14.40 -36.84
CA HIS A 612 16.94 14.81 -36.07
C HIS A 612 17.89 13.64 -35.79
N VAL A 613 17.37 12.48 -35.41
CA VAL A 613 18.17 11.26 -35.20
C VAL A 613 18.87 10.85 -36.50
N GLN A 614 18.15 10.80 -37.62
CA GLN A 614 18.71 10.46 -38.92
C GLN A 614 19.80 11.45 -39.37
N LYS A 615 19.59 12.75 -39.13
CA LYS A 615 20.60 13.78 -39.42
C LYS A 615 21.85 13.57 -38.56
N ALA A 616 21.70 13.46 -37.24
CA ALA A 616 22.83 13.24 -36.33
C ALA A 616 23.57 11.93 -36.64
N HIS A 617 22.84 10.89 -37.05
CA HIS A 617 23.41 9.63 -37.48
C HIS A 617 24.27 9.82 -38.74
N ARG A 618 23.76 10.44 -39.80
CA ARG A 618 24.54 10.73 -41.03
C ARG A 618 25.78 11.57 -40.76
N ASP A 619 25.64 12.59 -39.92
CA ASP A 619 26.74 13.50 -39.55
C ASP A 619 27.86 12.76 -38.79
N LEU A 620 27.51 11.82 -37.91
CA LEU A 620 28.50 11.04 -37.16
C LEU A 620 29.11 9.91 -38.02
N CYS A 621 28.31 9.24 -38.84
CA CYS A 621 28.74 8.16 -39.73
C CYS A 621 29.85 8.63 -40.68
N SER A 622 29.69 9.83 -41.25
CA SER A 622 30.71 10.44 -42.12
C SER A 622 32.03 10.74 -41.41
N LYS A 623 32.03 10.96 -40.09
CA LYS A 623 33.22 11.28 -39.29
C LYS A 623 33.94 10.07 -38.71
N VAL A 624 33.28 8.91 -38.67
CA VAL A 624 33.82 7.67 -38.05
C VAL A 624 34.30 6.67 -39.11
N ILE A 625 33.75 6.74 -40.33
CA ILE A 625 34.10 5.85 -41.46
C ILE A 625 35.17 6.47 -42.38
N LEU A 626 35.39 7.78 -42.30
CA LEU A 626 36.59 8.48 -42.80
C LEU A 626 37.64 8.55 -41.69
#